data_AF-A0A976DYR4-F1
#
_entry.id   AF-A0A976DYR4-F1
#
_cell.length_a   1.000
_cell.length_b   1.000
_cell.length_c   1.000
_cell.angle_alpha   90.00
_cell.angle_beta   90.00
_cell.angle_gamma   90.00
#
_symmetry.space_group_name_H-M   'P 1'
#
loop_
_entity.id
_entity.type
_entity.pdbx_description
1 polymer ?
#
loop_
_entity_poly.entity_id
_entity_poly.type
_entity_poly.pdbx_seq_one_letter_code
_entity_poly.pdbx_strand_id
1 'polypeptide(L)'
;LQEAFDRQDDPRALKQIERVVIEYGNAIKDLVRANIFPGDMLWKNFGVTRHGKVVFYDYDEIEYITDCNFRKVPMPRNEEDEMSGEIWYSVAKNDVFPETFAPFLLGHDTVRQVFMQHHADLLEATFWQGHKDRIKAGYVHDVFPYERDKRFRHV
;
A
#
# COMPACT_ATOMS: atom_id res chain seq x y z
N LEU A 1 10.98 -3.78 -14.94
CA LEU A 1 9.57 -4.10 -14.59
C LEU A 1 8.78 -4.44 -15.83
N GLN A 2 8.70 -3.55 -16.84
CA GLN A 2 8.07 -3.85 -18.14
C GLN A 2 8.55 -5.19 -18.77
N GLU A 3 9.87 -5.40 -18.90
CA GLU A 3 10.43 -6.63 -19.49
C GLU A 3 10.14 -7.93 -18.72
N ALA A 4 9.80 -7.82 -17.43
CA ALA A 4 9.42 -8.98 -16.61
C ALA A 4 7.93 -9.32 -16.76
N PHE A 5 7.08 -8.30 -16.98
CA PHE A 5 5.66 -8.49 -17.30
C PHE A 5 5.47 -9.14 -18.67
N ASP A 6 6.37 -8.89 -19.62
CA ASP A 6 6.29 -9.46 -20.99
C ASP A 6 6.73 -10.94 -21.07
N ARG A 7 7.32 -11.50 -20.00
CA ARG A 7 7.84 -12.89 -19.95
C ARG A 7 7.18 -13.71 -18.85
N GLN A 8 5.84 -13.80 -18.89
CA GLN A 8 5.06 -14.55 -17.88
C GLN A 8 5.42 -16.05 -17.77
N ASP A 9 6.02 -16.63 -18.82
CA ASP A 9 6.43 -18.04 -18.84
C ASP A 9 7.82 -18.33 -18.22
N ASP A 10 8.57 -17.31 -17.78
CA ASP A 10 9.87 -17.51 -17.11
C ASP A 10 9.69 -17.56 -15.57
N PRO A 11 9.96 -18.69 -14.91
CA PRO A 11 9.89 -18.81 -13.44
C PRO A 11 10.76 -17.78 -12.70
N ARG A 12 11.85 -17.31 -13.31
CA ARG A 12 12.71 -16.28 -12.71
C ARG A 12 12.05 -14.90 -12.74
N ALA A 13 11.33 -14.57 -13.81
CA ALA A 13 10.59 -13.32 -13.93
C ALA A 13 9.44 -13.26 -12.91
N LEU A 14 8.70 -14.35 -12.75
CA LEU A 14 7.62 -14.46 -11.76
C LEU A 14 8.13 -14.26 -10.32
N LYS A 15 9.23 -14.93 -9.96
CA LYS A 15 9.85 -14.77 -8.62
C LYS A 15 10.37 -13.35 -8.39
N GLN A 16 10.84 -12.68 -9.43
CA GLN A 16 11.27 -11.28 -9.34
C GLN A 16 10.06 -10.35 -9.12
N ILE A 17 8.96 -10.55 -9.84
CA ILE A 17 7.72 -9.80 -9.66
C ILE A 17 7.21 -9.98 -8.22
N GLU A 18 7.13 -11.22 -7.74
CA GLU A 18 6.69 -11.53 -6.38
C GLU A 18 7.51 -10.77 -5.34
N ARG A 19 8.84 -10.81 -5.46
CA ARG A 19 9.74 -10.09 -4.55
C ARG A 19 9.50 -8.58 -4.58
N VAL A 20 9.32 -7.99 -5.76
CA VAL A 20 9.09 -6.54 -5.89
C VAL A 20 7.75 -6.15 -5.27
N VAL A 21 6.70 -6.96 -5.45
CA VAL A 21 5.38 -6.70 -4.87
C VAL A 21 5.42 -6.76 -3.34
N ILE A 22 6.16 -7.73 -2.79
CA ILE A 22 6.35 -7.85 -1.33
C ILE A 22 7.14 -6.64 -0.80
N GLU A 23 8.23 -6.26 -1.46
CA GLU A 23 9.04 -5.11 -1.03
C GLU A 23 8.27 -3.78 -1.17
N TYR A 24 7.42 -3.65 -2.19
CA TYR A 24 6.55 -2.49 -2.36
C TYR A 24 5.57 -2.33 -1.20
N GLY A 25 4.85 -3.40 -0.83
CA GLY A 25 3.94 -3.35 0.31
C GLY A 25 4.66 -3.12 1.64
N ASN A 26 5.87 -3.68 1.81
CA ASN A 26 6.70 -3.40 2.98
C ASN A 26 7.15 -1.93 3.03
N ALA A 27 7.54 -1.33 1.91
CA ALA A 27 7.94 0.07 1.84
C ALA A 27 6.80 1.01 2.28
N ILE A 28 5.58 0.75 1.83
CA ILE A 28 4.39 1.50 2.29
C ILE A 28 4.21 1.35 3.81
N LYS A 29 4.29 0.12 4.34
CA LYS A 29 4.14 -0.12 5.78
C LYS A 29 5.23 0.58 6.60
N ASP A 30 6.45 0.69 6.07
CA ASP A 30 7.54 1.41 6.74
C ASP A 30 7.30 2.93 6.74
N LEU A 31 6.78 3.49 5.65
CA LEU A 31 6.33 4.90 5.62
C LEU A 31 5.21 5.15 6.64
N VAL A 32 4.21 4.27 6.71
CA VAL A 32 3.11 4.36 7.68
C VAL A 32 3.62 4.34 9.11
N ARG A 33 4.59 3.47 9.43
CA ARG A 33 5.24 3.42 10.75
C ARG A 33 5.95 4.73 11.09
N ALA A 34 6.45 5.44 10.10
CA ALA A 34 7.08 6.75 10.24
C ALA A 34 6.07 7.92 10.22
N ASN A 35 4.76 7.65 10.36
CA ASN A 35 3.68 8.64 10.28
C ASN A 35 3.52 9.30 8.89
N ILE A 36 4.02 8.68 7.82
CA ILE A 36 3.95 9.23 6.46
C ILE A 36 2.92 8.46 5.63
N PHE A 37 1.95 9.20 5.08
CA PHE A 37 1.07 8.75 4.01
C PHE A 37 1.67 9.20 2.66
N PRO A 38 1.93 8.28 1.73
CA PRO A 38 2.59 8.62 0.45
C PRO A 38 1.70 9.40 -0.54
N GLY A 39 0.37 9.42 -0.37
CA GLY A 39 -0.52 10.01 -1.38
C GLY A 39 -0.64 9.11 -2.60
N ASP A 40 -0.01 9.49 -3.72
CA ASP A 40 0.03 8.72 -4.96
C ASP A 40 0.91 7.46 -4.82
N MET A 41 0.24 6.33 -4.59
CA MET A 41 0.89 5.03 -4.44
C MET A 41 1.15 4.31 -5.78
N LEU A 42 0.99 4.96 -6.93
CA LEU A 42 1.23 4.29 -8.21
C LEU A 42 2.68 3.80 -8.36
N TRP A 43 2.85 2.66 -9.04
CA TRP A 43 4.15 2.02 -9.28
C TRP A 43 5.21 2.97 -9.87
N LYS A 44 4.79 3.97 -10.65
CA LYS A 44 5.65 5.02 -11.24
C LYS A 44 6.31 5.95 -10.21
N ASN A 45 5.93 5.91 -8.94
CA ASN A 45 6.49 6.72 -7.86
C ASN A 45 7.44 5.91 -6.96
N PHE A 46 7.68 4.64 -7.32
CA PHE A 46 8.52 3.71 -6.58
C PHE A 46 9.67 3.21 -7.45
N GLY A 47 10.88 3.30 -6.91
CA GLY A 47 12.10 2.83 -7.55
C GLY A 47 12.58 1.53 -6.94
N VAL A 48 13.10 0.62 -7.77
CA VAL A 48 13.78 -0.60 -7.32
C VAL A 48 15.29 -0.37 -7.34
N THR A 49 15.92 -0.44 -6.18
CA THR A 49 17.37 -0.34 -6.05
C THR A 49 18.09 -1.57 -6.59
N ARG A 50 19.41 -1.50 -6.78
CA ARG A 50 20.25 -2.63 -7.22
C ARG A 50 20.14 -3.87 -6.32
N HIS A 51 19.85 -3.67 -5.04
CA HIS A 51 19.69 -4.76 -4.07
C HIS A 51 18.25 -5.27 -3.98
N GLY A 52 17.35 -4.80 -4.85
CA GLY A 52 15.95 -5.21 -4.89
C GLY A 52 15.06 -4.57 -3.83
N LYS A 53 15.54 -3.54 -3.11
CA LYS A 53 14.71 -2.73 -2.21
C LYS A 53 13.87 -1.73 -2.98
N VAL A 54 12.61 -1.57 -2.58
CA VAL A 54 11.68 -0.59 -3.13
C VAL A 54 11.76 0.70 -2.31
N VAL A 55 11.87 1.84 -3.00
CA VAL A 55 12.01 3.17 -2.39
C VAL A 55 11.02 4.12 -3.04
N PHE A 56 10.29 4.87 -2.21
CA PHE A 56 9.39 5.92 -2.64
C PHE A 56 10.15 7.24 -2.84
N TYR A 57 9.88 7.94 -3.94
CA TYR A 57 10.63 9.16 -4.31
C TYR A 57 9.77 10.37 -4.71
N ASP A 58 8.46 10.22 -4.85
CA ASP A 58 7.56 11.33 -5.19
C ASP A 58 7.06 11.99 -3.90
N TYR A 59 7.51 13.19 -3.58
CA TYR A 59 7.20 13.83 -2.30
C TYR A 59 6.10 14.90 -2.41
N ASP A 60 5.49 15.07 -3.58
CA ASP A 60 4.58 16.20 -3.80
C ASP A 60 3.20 15.97 -3.14
N GLU A 61 2.78 14.72 -2.95
CA GLU A 61 1.48 14.34 -2.37
C GLU A 61 1.55 13.74 -0.97
N ILE A 62 2.70 13.84 -0.29
CA ILE A 62 2.85 13.24 1.04
C ILE A 62 2.05 14.02 2.09
N GLU A 63 1.43 13.29 3.00
CA GLU A 63 0.68 13.84 4.14
C GLU A 63 1.01 13.05 5.41
N TYR A 64 0.72 13.61 6.58
CA TYR A 64 0.84 12.84 7.81
C TYR A 64 -0.36 11.90 7.98
N ILE A 65 -0.10 10.66 8.43
CA ILE A 65 -1.16 9.68 8.74
C ILE A 65 -2.15 10.24 9.78
N THR A 66 -1.68 11.08 10.69
CA THR A 66 -2.51 11.77 11.69
C THR A 66 -3.56 12.71 11.10
N ASP A 67 -3.28 13.25 9.91
CA ASP A 67 -4.05 14.30 9.26
C ASP A 67 -5.00 13.74 8.18
N CYS A 68 -4.74 12.51 7.72
CA CYS A 68 -5.62 11.74 6.84
C CYS A 68 -6.81 11.12 7.57
N ASN A 69 -7.98 11.08 6.94
CA ASN A 69 -9.20 10.44 7.46
C ASN A 69 -9.50 9.14 6.70
N PHE A 70 -8.99 8.02 7.21
CA PHE A 70 -9.19 6.71 6.59
C PHE A 70 -10.60 6.21 6.85
N ARG A 71 -11.35 5.91 5.79
CA ARG A 71 -12.75 5.48 5.83
C ARG A 71 -12.98 4.31 4.88
N LYS A 72 -14.06 3.56 5.13
CA LYS A 72 -14.59 2.59 4.16
C LYS A 72 -15.53 3.30 3.19
N VAL A 73 -15.63 2.82 1.96
CA VAL A 73 -16.67 3.31 1.06
C VAL A 73 -18.02 2.88 1.63
N PRO A 74 -18.98 3.81 1.77
CA PRO A 74 -20.32 3.45 2.23
C PRO A 74 -20.98 2.41 1.32
N MET A 75 -21.68 1.44 1.91
CA MET A 75 -22.48 0.49 1.12
C MET A 75 -23.60 1.25 0.38
N PRO A 76 -23.88 0.91 -0.89
CA PRO A 76 -24.97 1.51 -1.65
C PRO A 76 -26.30 1.29 -0.93
N ARG A 77 -27.17 2.31 -0.93
CA ARG A 77 -28.47 2.26 -0.22
C ARG A 77 -29.57 1.64 -1.07
N ASN A 78 -29.43 1.72 -2.40
CA ASN A 78 -30.36 1.23 -3.40
C ASN A 78 -29.59 0.82 -4.67
N GLU A 79 -30.30 0.19 -5.63
CA GLU A 79 -29.72 -0.24 -6.91
C GLU A 79 -29.21 0.93 -7.77
N GLU A 80 -29.82 2.12 -7.63
CA GLU A 80 -29.40 3.33 -8.33
C GLU A 80 -28.02 3.81 -7.87
N ASP A 81 -27.77 3.82 -6.55
CA ASP A 81 -26.47 4.14 -5.95
C ASP A 81 -25.39 3.12 -6.36
N GLU A 82 -25.75 1.85 -6.62
CA GLU A 82 -24.82 0.79 -7.04
C GLU A 82 -24.43 0.91 -8.53
N MET A 83 -25.37 1.32 -9.38
CA MET A 83 -25.13 1.54 -10.82
C MET A 83 -24.65 2.95 -11.15
N SER A 84 -24.68 3.87 -10.19
CA SER A 84 -24.25 5.25 -10.37
C SER A 84 -22.75 5.34 -10.70
N GLY A 85 -22.43 6.03 -11.79
CA GLY A 85 -21.05 6.42 -12.10
C GLY A 85 -20.54 7.60 -11.26
N GLU A 86 -21.43 8.25 -10.49
CA GLU A 86 -21.11 9.39 -9.63
C GLU A 86 -21.07 8.99 -8.15
N ILE A 87 -20.16 9.62 -7.40
CA ILE A 87 -20.02 9.42 -5.96
C ILE A 87 -21.19 10.09 -5.23
N TRP A 88 -22.09 9.28 -4.65
CA TRP A 88 -23.28 9.75 -3.93
C TRP A 88 -23.01 10.14 -2.46
N TYR A 89 -21.83 9.83 -1.93
CA TYR A 89 -21.40 10.17 -0.56
C TYR A 89 -20.43 11.35 -0.55
N SER A 90 -20.42 12.09 0.57
CA SER A 90 -19.49 13.22 0.72
C SER A 90 -18.06 12.75 0.97
N VAL A 91 -17.14 13.29 0.19
CA VAL A 91 -15.68 13.10 0.30
C VAL A 91 -15.03 14.42 0.68
N ALA A 92 -14.37 14.46 1.83
CA ALA A 92 -13.57 15.60 2.25
C ALA A 92 -12.15 15.54 1.67
N LYS A 93 -11.43 16.68 1.66
CA LYS A 93 -10.06 16.77 1.10
C LYS A 93 -9.10 15.70 1.65
N ASN A 94 -9.23 15.36 2.93
CA ASN A 94 -8.32 14.42 3.60
C ASN A 94 -8.93 13.01 3.73
N ASP A 95 -10.09 12.74 3.13
CA ASP A 95 -10.69 11.40 3.18
C ASP A 95 -9.92 10.46 2.27
N VAL A 96 -9.53 9.31 2.83
CA VAL A 96 -8.80 8.26 2.12
C VAL A 96 -9.58 6.97 2.22
N PHE A 97 -9.80 6.30 1.08
CA PHE A 97 -10.56 5.06 0.97
C PHE A 97 -9.65 3.92 0.48
N PRO A 98 -9.02 3.15 1.38
CA PRO A 98 -7.96 2.23 0.96
C PRO A 98 -8.38 1.13 -0.01
N GLU A 99 -9.65 0.76 0.01
CA GLU A 99 -10.25 -0.20 -0.93
C GLU A 99 -10.21 0.27 -2.39
N THR A 100 -10.17 1.58 -2.64
CA THR A 100 -10.13 2.15 -4.00
C THR A 100 -8.73 2.07 -4.62
N PHE A 101 -7.70 1.68 -3.85
CA PHE A 101 -6.35 1.49 -4.38
C PHE A 101 -6.23 0.24 -5.25
N ALA A 102 -7.08 -0.77 -5.02
CA ALA A 102 -6.97 -2.07 -5.69
C ALA A 102 -7.03 -1.99 -7.22
N PRO A 103 -7.98 -1.27 -7.86
CA PRO A 103 -8.01 -1.12 -9.31
C PRO A 103 -6.72 -0.52 -9.91
N PHE A 104 -6.08 0.41 -9.20
CA PHE A 104 -4.88 1.10 -9.69
C PHE A 104 -3.60 0.30 -9.48
N LEU A 105 -3.52 -0.44 -8.37
CA LEU A 105 -2.31 -1.19 -8.00
C LEU A 105 -2.30 -2.61 -8.59
N LEU A 106 -3.47 -3.21 -8.79
CA LEU A 106 -3.64 -4.65 -9.01
C LEU A 106 -4.10 -4.99 -10.43
N GLY A 107 -3.75 -4.17 -11.42
CA GLY A 107 -4.15 -4.37 -12.82
C GLY A 107 -3.58 -5.65 -13.48
N HIS A 108 -2.53 -6.26 -12.91
CA HIS A 108 -1.94 -7.50 -13.41
C HIS A 108 -2.24 -8.67 -12.45
N ASP A 109 -2.76 -9.79 -12.95
CA ASP A 109 -3.25 -10.90 -12.12
C ASP A 109 -2.20 -11.47 -11.16
N THR A 110 -0.97 -11.67 -11.62
CA THR A 110 0.14 -12.12 -10.75
C THR A 110 0.43 -11.13 -9.63
N VAL A 111 0.44 -9.83 -9.92
CA VAL A 111 0.66 -8.77 -8.92
C VAL A 111 -0.50 -8.77 -7.93
N ARG A 112 -1.73 -8.87 -8.43
CA ARG A 112 -2.93 -8.96 -7.61
C ARG A 112 -2.87 -10.13 -6.64
N GLN A 113 -2.55 -11.33 -7.11
CA GLN A 113 -2.48 -12.53 -6.27
C GLN A 113 -1.44 -12.37 -5.16
N VAL A 114 -0.21 -11.97 -5.50
CA VAL A 114 0.87 -11.79 -4.51
C VAL A 114 0.52 -10.66 -3.53
N PHE A 115 0.01 -9.53 -4.02
CA PHE A 115 -0.36 -8.41 -3.16
C PHE A 115 -1.47 -8.80 -2.19
N MET A 116 -2.53 -9.46 -2.67
CA MET A 116 -3.62 -9.90 -1.79
C MET A 116 -3.15 -10.94 -0.76
N GLN A 117 -2.17 -11.77 -1.09
CA GLN A 117 -1.61 -12.75 -0.17
C GLN A 117 -0.78 -12.11 0.96
N HIS A 118 -0.03 -11.05 0.68
CA HIS A 118 0.94 -10.47 1.64
C HIS A 118 0.53 -9.12 2.24
N HIS A 119 -0.32 -8.38 1.54
CA HIS A 119 -0.57 -6.96 1.76
C HIS A 119 -2.03 -6.55 1.60
N ALA A 120 -2.99 -7.49 1.63
CA ALA A 120 -4.42 -7.18 1.61
C ALA A 120 -4.84 -6.21 2.74
N ASP A 121 -4.11 -6.19 3.87
CA ASP A 121 -4.33 -5.25 4.95
C ASP A 121 -4.16 -3.78 4.53
N LEU A 122 -3.35 -3.48 3.51
CA LEU A 122 -3.21 -2.13 2.98
C LEU A 122 -4.50 -1.60 2.31
N LEU A 123 -5.43 -2.48 1.92
CA LEU A 123 -6.74 -2.12 1.36
C LEU A 123 -7.82 -1.95 2.42
N GLU A 124 -7.51 -2.25 3.69
CA GLU A 124 -8.45 -2.15 4.80
C GLU A 124 -8.26 -0.85 5.57
N ALA A 125 -9.32 -0.03 5.67
CA ALA A 125 -9.29 1.21 6.45
C ALA A 125 -8.84 1.00 7.91
N THR A 126 -9.16 -0.16 8.50
CA THR A 126 -8.81 -0.50 9.89
C THR A 126 -7.30 -0.60 10.12
N PHE A 127 -6.52 -1.03 9.12
CA PHE A 127 -5.05 -1.05 9.20
C PHE A 127 -4.52 0.37 9.45
N TRP A 128 -4.95 1.31 8.62
CA TRP A 128 -4.50 2.70 8.66
C TRP A 128 -4.98 3.41 9.92
N GLN A 129 -6.25 3.21 10.30
CA GLN A 129 -6.82 3.72 11.55
C GLN A 129 -6.04 3.21 12.77
N GLY A 130 -5.73 1.91 12.83
CA GLY A 130 -4.96 1.34 13.93
C GLY A 130 -3.55 1.92 14.05
N HIS A 131 -2.88 2.21 12.93
CA HIS A 131 -1.60 2.90 12.94
C HIS A 131 -1.74 4.37 13.38
N LYS A 132 -2.73 5.08 12.85
CA LYS A 132 -3.05 6.45 13.25
C LYS A 132 -3.27 6.57 14.76
N ASP A 133 -4.05 5.68 15.35
CA ASP A 133 -4.36 5.70 16.78
C ASP A 133 -3.12 5.44 17.64
N ARG A 134 -2.27 4.49 17.23
CA ARG A 134 -0.99 4.22 17.92
C ARG A 134 -0.04 5.41 17.89
N ILE A 135 0.09 6.04 16.72
CA ILE A 135 0.93 7.24 16.56
C ILE A 135 0.41 8.37 17.43
N LYS A 136 -0.92 8.59 17.45
CA LYS A 136 -1.55 9.60 18.33
C LYS A 136 -1.38 9.29 19.82
N ALA A 137 -1.29 8.01 20.18
CA ALA A 137 -0.96 7.58 21.54
C ALA A 137 0.54 7.76 21.90
N GLY A 138 1.35 8.33 21.01
CA GLY A 138 2.78 8.56 21.22
C GLY A 138 3.66 7.33 20.99
N TYR A 139 3.11 6.27 20.39
CA TYR A 139 3.88 5.06 20.07
C TYR A 139 4.82 5.33 18.88
N VAL A 140 6.13 5.17 19.11
CA VAL A 140 7.14 5.23 18.05
C VAL A 140 7.39 3.81 17.55
N HIS A 141 7.07 3.56 16.28
CA HIS A 141 7.33 2.26 15.66
C HIS A 141 8.81 2.10 15.32
N ASP A 142 9.40 0.96 15.69
CA ASP A 142 10.73 0.59 15.22
C ASP A 142 10.73 0.36 13.70
N VAL A 143 11.66 1.01 13.01
CA VAL A 143 12.00 0.75 11.60
C VAL A 143 13.39 0.15 11.56
N PHE A 144 13.50 -1.07 11.04
CA PHE A 144 14.77 -1.79 10.98
C PHE A 144 15.35 -1.74 9.56
N PRO A 145 16.59 -1.25 9.35
CA PRO A 145 17.20 -1.15 8.03
C PRO A 145 17.76 -2.49 7.51
N TYR A 146 17.30 -3.62 8.06
CA TYR A 146 17.78 -4.97 7.74
C TYR A 146 16.63 -5.99 7.70
N GLU A 147 16.88 -7.10 7.00
CA GLU A 147 15.89 -8.18 6.84
C GLU A 147 15.61 -8.87 8.19
N ARG A 148 14.35 -9.29 8.39
CA ARG A 148 13.90 -9.84 9.68
C ARG A 148 14.67 -11.07 10.13
N ASP A 149 15.16 -11.88 9.20
CA ASP A 149 15.98 -13.07 9.44
C ASP A 149 17.36 -12.74 10.02
N LYS A 150 17.85 -11.51 9.84
CA LYS A 150 19.10 -11.03 10.44
C LYS A 150 18.92 -10.48 11.86
N ARG A 151 17.67 -10.36 12.33
CA ARG A 151 17.39 -9.89 13.69
C ARG A 151 17.77 -10.97 14.70
N PHE A 152 18.70 -10.64 15.60
CA PHE A 152 18.99 -11.50 16.74
C PHE A 152 17.73 -11.70 17.58
N ARG A 153 17.35 -12.96 17.81
CA ARG A 153 16.32 -13.31 18.78
C ARG A 153 16.94 -13.12 20.16
N HIS A 154 16.33 -12.30 21.00
CA HIS A 154 16.74 -12.23 22.39
C HIS A 154 16.36 -13.55 23.03
N VAL A 155 17.36 -14.26 23.58
CA VAL A 155 17.19 -15.49 24.37
C VAL A 155 17.09 -15.10 25.83
#